data_AF-A0A967YWN7-F1
#
_entry.id   AF-A0A967YWN7-F1
#
_cell.length_a   1.000
_cell.length_b   1.000
_cell.length_c   1.000
_cell.angle_alpha   90.00
_cell.angle_beta   90.00
_cell.angle_gamma   90.00
#
_symmetry.space_group_name_H-M   'P 1'
#
loop_
_entity.id
_entity.type
_entity.pdbx_description
1 polymer ?
#
loop_
_entity_poly.entity_id
_entity_poly.type
_entity_poly.pdbx_seq_one_letter_code
_entity_poly.pdbx_strand_id
1 'polypeptide(L)'
;MDLIQLLEDNYQVIIDEASNSLARAHLKHYEQAGAEQTQDRLKSLFELTVRSVKKKNLAPMISFSEQLAWERFNAGFDLYEVQTAFNVLEETIWKRILKELPSAAFAEAFGLVSTVLGAGKDALARTYVSLASESKTPTLDLTELFEGAEG
;
A
#
# COMPACT_ATOMS: atom_id res chain seq x y z
N MET A 1 -6.96 -26.34 -7.68
CA MET A 1 -6.09 -25.32 -7.09
C MET A 1 -6.98 -24.24 -6.49
N ASP A 2 -6.73 -23.85 -5.24
CA ASP A 2 -7.40 -22.71 -4.61
C ASP A 2 -6.51 -21.46 -4.65
N LEU A 3 -7.03 -20.33 -4.15
CA LEU A 3 -6.30 -19.06 -4.15
C LEU A 3 -4.97 -19.14 -3.37
N ILE A 4 -4.95 -19.79 -2.21
CA ILE A 4 -3.75 -19.83 -1.37
C ILE A 4 -2.65 -20.62 -2.08
N GLN A 5 -3.00 -21.79 -2.61
CA GLN A 5 -2.06 -22.61 -3.38
C GLN A 5 -1.53 -21.84 -4.61
N LEU A 6 -2.38 -21.12 -5.34
CA LEU A 6 -1.96 -20.30 -6.47
C LEU A 6 -0.96 -19.22 -6.06
N LEU A 7 -1.21 -18.53 -4.95
CA LEU A 7 -0.33 -17.47 -4.45
C LEU A 7 1.03 -18.04 -4.00
N GLU A 8 1.03 -19.19 -3.31
CA GLU A 8 2.26 -19.86 -2.87
C GLU A 8 3.07 -20.37 -4.07
N ASP A 9 2.43 -21.04 -5.04
CA ASP A 9 3.10 -21.60 -6.22
C ASP A 9 3.67 -20.52 -7.16
N ASN A 10 3.02 -19.35 -7.22
CA ASN A 10 3.42 -18.24 -8.07
C ASN A 10 4.21 -17.15 -7.36
N TYR A 11 4.64 -17.35 -6.09
CA TYR A 11 5.32 -16.34 -5.28
C TYR A 11 6.41 -15.59 -6.05
N GLN A 12 7.39 -16.33 -6.59
CA GLN A 12 8.54 -15.73 -7.24
C GLN A 12 8.14 -14.93 -8.48
N VAL A 13 7.23 -15.49 -9.29
CA VAL A 13 6.79 -14.85 -10.53
C VAL A 13 5.99 -13.58 -10.25
N ILE A 14 5.15 -13.58 -9.21
CA ILE A 14 4.39 -12.41 -8.78
C ILE A 14 5.34 -11.30 -8.32
N ILE A 15 6.32 -11.64 -7.49
CA ILE A 15 7.29 -10.66 -6.99
C ILE A 15 8.11 -10.07 -8.14
N ASP A 16 8.61 -10.90 -9.06
CA ASP A 16 9.42 -10.41 -10.18
C ASP A 16 8.61 -9.51 -11.13
N GLU A 17 7.37 -9.86 -11.44
CA GLU A 17 6.50 -9.03 -12.30
C GLU A 17 6.07 -7.73 -11.62
N ALA A 18 5.77 -7.77 -10.31
CA ALA A 18 5.44 -6.58 -9.53
C ALA A 18 6.65 -5.65 -9.43
N SER A 19 7.84 -6.19 -9.14
CA SER A 19 9.10 -5.43 -9.10
C SER A 19 9.41 -4.77 -10.44
N ASN A 20 9.30 -5.51 -11.54
CA ASN A 20 9.49 -4.96 -12.87
C ASN A 20 8.47 -3.86 -13.20
N SER A 21 7.22 -4.03 -12.77
CA SER A 21 6.17 -3.02 -12.98
C SER A 21 6.40 -1.76 -12.16
N LEU A 22 6.89 -1.91 -10.94
CA LEU A 22 7.25 -0.79 -10.08
C LEU A 22 8.47 -0.02 -10.61
N ALA A 23 9.48 -0.74 -11.11
CA ALA A 23 10.66 -0.12 -11.73
C ALA A 23 10.29 0.75 -12.95
N ARG A 24 9.31 0.34 -13.75
CA ARG A 24 8.82 1.13 -14.90
C ARG A 24 7.98 2.35 -14.50
N ALA A 25 7.55 2.45 -13.24
CA ALA A 25 6.79 3.61 -12.76
C ALA A 25 7.70 4.81 -12.43
N HIS A 26 9.03 4.65 -12.44
CA HIS A 26 10.01 5.71 -12.24
C HIS A 26 9.75 6.58 -11.00
N LEU A 27 9.44 5.90 -9.89
CA LEU A 27 9.14 6.55 -8.62
C LEU A 27 10.44 6.93 -7.93
N LYS A 28 10.64 8.23 -7.71
CA LYS A 28 11.87 8.84 -7.19
C LYS A 28 12.46 8.07 -6.01
N HIS A 29 11.67 7.81 -4.96
CA HIS A 29 12.20 7.20 -3.75
C HIS A 29 12.42 5.68 -3.86
N TYR A 30 11.72 5.01 -4.77
CA TYR A 30 11.96 3.59 -5.04
C TYR A 30 13.20 3.39 -5.91
N GLU A 31 13.45 4.28 -6.88
CA GLU A 31 14.71 4.28 -7.65
C GLU A 31 15.91 4.55 -6.74
N GLN A 32 15.79 5.49 -5.79
CA GLN A 32 16.82 5.78 -4.80
C GLN A 32 17.10 4.61 -3.86
N ALA A 33 16.07 3.87 -3.44
CA ALA A 33 16.23 2.69 -2.58
C ALA A 33 16.88 1.51 -3.31
N GLY A 34 16.73 1.45 -4.64
CA GLY A 34 17.27 0.37 -5.47
C GLY A 34 16.36 -0.85 -5.56
N ALA A 35 16.69 -1.73 -6.51
CA ALA A 35 15.86 -2.86 -6.90
C ALA A 35 15.69 -3.90 -5.78
N GLU A 36 16.76 -4.23 -5.07
CA GLU A 36 16.76 -5.25 -4.00
C GLU A 36 15.83 -4.85 -2.85
N GLN A 37 16.00 -3.63 -2.31
CA GLN A 37 15.14 -3.11 -1.25
C GLN A 37 13.67 -2.99 -1.69
N THR A 38 13.45 -2.61 -2.95
CA THR A 38 12.11 -2.55 -3.53
C THR A 38 11.46 -3.93 -3.61
N GLN A 39 12.23 -4.94 -4.02
CA GLN A 39 11.77 -6.33 -4.07
C GLN A 39 11.43 -6.84 -2.66
N ASP A 40 12.26 -6.57 -1.64
CA ASP A 40 12.01 -7.02 -0.27
C ASP A 40 10.77 -6.36 0.37
N ARG A 41 10.49 -5.09 0.02
CA ARG A 41 9.24 -4.42 0.40
C ARG A 41 8.02 -5.11 -0.23
N LEU A 42 8.09 -5.45 -1.51
CA LEU A 42 7.01 -6.18 -2.20
C LEU A 42 6.81 -7.59 -1.65
N LYS A 43 7.89 -8.31 -1.32
CA LYS A 43 7.82 -9.62 -0.64
C LYS A 43 7.09 -9.52 0.69
N SER A 44 7.46 -8.54 1.51
CA SER A 44 6.84 -8.31 2.82
C SER A 44 5.33 -8.02 2.69
N LEU A 45 4.95 -7.16 1.74
CA LEU A 45 3.54 -6.85 1.47
C LEU A 45 2.77 -8.07 0.95
N PHE A 46 3.38 -8.87 0.07
CA PHE A 46 2.79 -10.10 -0.45
C PHE A 46 2.55 -11.13 0.66
N GLU A 47 3.55 -11.40 1.49
CA GLU A 47 3.44 -12.34 2.60
C GLU A 47 2.36 -11.92 3.60
N LEU A 48 2.25 -10.62 3.88
CA LEU A 48 1.19 -10.07 4.71
C LEU A 48 -0.19 -10.25 4.06
N THR A 49 -0.29 -10.04 2.74
CA THR A 49 -1.52 -10.25 1.97
C THR A 49 -1.98 -11.71 2.06
N VAL A 50 -1.10 -12.67 1.75
CA VAL A 50 -1.38 -14.12 1.86
C VAL A 50 -1.82 -14.48 3.26
N ARG A 51 -1.12 -13.99 4.28
CA ARG A 51 -1.46 -14.23 5.69
C ARG A 51 -2.83 -13.68 6.06
N SER A 52 -3.17 -12.47 5.63
CA SER A 52 -4.45 -11.84 5.90
C SER A 52 -5.61 -12.54 5.19
N VAL A 53 -5.42 -13.01 3.96
CA VAL A 53 -6.40 -13.85 3.24
C VAL A 53 -6.60 -15.17 4.00
N LYS A 54 -5.52 -15.88 4.31
CA LYS A 54 -5.57 -17.19 4.98
C LYS A 54 -6.25 -17.14 6.34
N LYS A 55 -5.99 -16.08 7.12
CA LYS A 55 -6.56 -15.89 8.46
C LYS A 55 -7.91 -15.16 8.45
N LYS A 56 -8.37 -14.66 7.29
CA LYS A 56 -9.55 -13.78 7.16
C LYS A 56 -9.51 -12.62 8.17
N ASN A 57 -8.34 -12.01 8.33
CA ASN A 57 -8.10 -10.95 9.31
C ASN A 57 -7.37 -9.77 8.67
N LEU A 58 -8.04 -8.62 8.65
CA LEU A 58 -7.55 -7.38 8.07
C LEU A 58 -6.69 -6.55 9.04
N ALA A 59 -6.80 -6.77 10.35
CA ALA A 59 -6.14 -5.94 11.34
C ALA A 59 -4.61 -5.83 11.14
N PRO A 60 -3.87 -6.93 10.85
CA PRO A 60 -2.44 -6.83 10.57
C PRO A 60 -2.10 -5.99 9.34
N MET A 61 -2.92 -6.06 8.29
CA MET A 61 -2.74 -5.26 7.06
C MET A 61 -2.98 -3.77 7.32
N ILE A 62 -4.03 -3.46 8.09
CA ILE A 62 -4.35 -2.07 8.48
C ILE A 62 -3.21 -1.48 9.32
N SER A 63 -2.81 -2.15 10.41
CA SER A 63 -1.74 -1.65 11.28
C SER A 63 -0.41 -1.50 10.55
N PHE A 64 -0.05 -2.46 9.68
CA PHE A 64 1.13 -2.34 8.83
C PHE A 64 1.04 -1.11 7.92
N SER A 65 -0.12 -0.87 7.31
CA SER A 65 -0.30 0.23 6.36
C SER A 65 -0.30 1.61 7.04
N GLU A 66 -0.83 1.70 8.26
CA GLU A 66 -0.75 2.92 9.09
C GLU A 66 0.70 3.23 9.47
N GLN A 67 1.45 2.22 9.92
CA GLN A 67 2.87 2.38 10.24
C GLN A 67 3.68 2.76 9.00
N LEU A 68 3.46 2.06 7.88
CA LEU A 68 4.11 2.36 6.61
C LEU A 68 3.79 3.79 6.15
N ALA A 69 2.54 4.24 6.29
CA ALA A 69 2.17 5.61 5.95
C ALA A 69 2.95 6.63 6.76
N TRP A 70 3.02 6.44 8.09
CA TRP A 70 3.79 7.33 8.97
C TRP A 70 5.28 7.38 8.60
N GLU A 71 5.90 6.21 8.40
CA GLU A 71 7.32 6.13 8.03
C GLU A 71 7.60 6.82 6.69
N ARG A 72 6.77 6.56 5.68
CA ARG A 72 6.98 7.07 4.32
C ARG A 72 6.69 8.55 4.22
N PHE A 73 5.64 9.04 4.89
CA PHE A 73 5.33 10.47 4.97
C PHE A 73 6.50 11.25 5.58
N ASN A 74 7.03 10.80 6.72
CA ASN A 74 8.16 11.45 7.38
C ASN A 74 9.47 11.34 6.58
N ALA A 75 9.60 10.31 5.74
CA ALA A 75 10.70 10.16 4.80
C ALA A 75 10.50 10.97 3.49
N GLY A 76 9.40 11.71 3.35
CA GLY A 76 9.13 12.58 2.20
C GLY A 76 8.60 11.88 0.96
N PHE A 77 8.10 10.64 1.08
CA PHE A 77 7.44 9.93 -0.02
C PHE A 77 6.09 10.58 -0.31
N ASP A 78 5.76 10.68 -1.59
CA ASP A 78 4.40 11.02 -1.98
C ASP A 78 3.46 9.81 -1.81
N LEU A 79 2.20 10.07 -1.43
CA LEU A 79 1.19 9.03 -1.25
C LEU A 79 1.05 8.13 -2.49
N TYR A 80 1.11 8.72 -3.69
CA TYR A 80 0.98 7.95 -4.93
C TYR A 80 2.12 6.93 -5.08
N GLU A 81 3.36 7.27 -4.69
CA GLU A 81 4.49 6.33 -4.80
C GLU A 81 4.25 5.07 -3.96
N VAL A 82 3.73 5.26 -2.75
CA VAL A 82 3.44 4.14 -1.84
C VAL A 82 2.23 3.33 -2.32
N GLN A 83 1.17 3.99 -2.78
CA GLN A 83 0.01 3.30 -3.35
C GLN A 83 0.34 2.50 -4.62
N THR A 84 1.28 2.98 -5.45
CA THR A 84 1.70 2.26 -6.65
C THR A 84 2.26 0.88 -6.29
N ALA A 85 3.00 0.73 -5.19
CA ALA A 85 3.49 -0.58 -4.75
C ALA A 85 2.36 -1.57 -4.42
N PHE A 86 1.25 -1.10 -3.84
CA PHE A 86 0.06 -1.93 -3.61
C PHE A 86 -0.62 -2.29 -4.93
N ASN A 87 -0.75 -1.33 -5.85
CA ASN A 87 -1.44 -1.53 -7.12
C ASN A 87 -0.70 -2.53 -8.02
N VAL A 88 0.63 -2.41 -8.17
CA VAL A 88 1.39 -3.34 -9.01
C VAL A 88 1.34 -4.77 -8.47
N LEU A 89 1.30 -4.93 -7.14
CA LEU A 89 1.15 -6.25 -6.51
C LEU A 89 -0.24 -6.84 -6.75
N GLU A 90 -1.29 -6.03 -6.53
CA GLU A 90 -2.67 -6.43 -6.75
C GLU A 90 -2.91 -6.85 -8.20
N GLU A 91 -2.49 -6.03 -9.17
CA GLU A 91 -2.61 -6.30 -10.60
C GLU A 91 -1.89 -7.59 -11.00
N THR A 92 -0.72 -7.85 -10.42
CA THR A 92 0.05 -9.06 -10.72
C THR A 92 -0.64 -10.31 -10.16
N ILE A 93 -1.19 -10.24 -8.95
CA ILE A 93 -2.01 -11.32 -8.38
C ILE A 93 -3.25 -11.58 -9.24
N TRP A 94 -3.94 -10.53 -9.67
CA TRP A 94 -5.12 -10.64 -10.54
C TRP A 94 -4.81 -11.34 -11.87
N LYS A 95 -3.67 -11.04 -12.49
CA LYS A 95 -3.22 -11.74 -13.71
C LYS A 95 -3.06 -13.24 -13.47
N ARG A 96 -2.55 -13.66 -12.31
CA ARG A 96 -2.44 -15.09 -11.95
C ARG A 96 -3.79 -15.73 -11.74
N ILE A 97 -4.69 -15.06 -11.01
CA ILE A 97 -6.07 -15.53 -10.80
C ILE A 97 -6.76 -15.79 -12.14
N LEU A 98 -6.71 -14.83 -13.07
CA LEU A 98 -7.33 -14.98 -14.40
C LEU A 98 -6.74 -16.11 -15.22
N LYS A 99 -5.44 -16.35 -15.09
CA LYS A 99 -4.72 -17.33 -15.89
C LYS A 99 -4.93 -18.77 -15.40
N GLU A 100 -5.07 -18.96 -14.10
CA GLU A 100 -4.87 -20.29 -13.50
C GLU A 100 -6.06 -20.81 -12.68
N LEU A 101 -6.99 -19.94 -12.24
CA LEU A 101 -8.21 -20.39 -11.57
C LEU A 101 -9.37 -20.58 -12.54
N PRO A 102 -10.29 -21.54 -12.27
CA PRO A 102 -11.54 -21.62 -13.01
C PRO A 102 -12.41 -20.39 -12.72
N SER A 103 -13.20 -19.96 -13.70
CA SER A 103 -14.05 -18.76 -13.59
C SER A 103 -15.03 -18.80 -12.42
N ALA A 104 -15.48 -19.99 -12.02
CA ALA A 104 -16.32 -20.18 -10.84
C ALA A 104 -15.68 -19.70 -9.52
N ALA A 105 -14.34 -19.64 -9.45
CA ALA A 105 -13.59 -19.17 -8.29
C ALA A 105 -13.25 -17.67 -8.33
N PHE A 106 -13.51 -16.98 -9.45
CA PHE A 106 -13.08 -15.58 -9.63
C PHE A 106 -13.69 -14.65 -8.60
N ALA A 107 -15.00 -14.74 -8.37
CA ALA A 107 -15.69 -13.83 -7.45
C ALA A 107 -15.09 -13.88 -6.03
N GLU A 108 -14.82 -15.08 -5.53
CA GLU A 108 -14.18 -15.27 -4.23
C GLU A 108 -12.72 -14.82 -4.25
N ALA A 109 -11.94 -15.25 -5.25
CA ALA A 109 -10.51 -14.95 -5.31
C ALA A 109 -10.22 -13.45 -5.42
N PHE A 110 -10.90 -12.75 -6.33
CA PHE A 110 -10.81 -11.29 -6.44
C PHE A 110 -11.33 -10.62 -5.18
N GLY A 111 -12.49 -11.04 -4.67
CA GLY A 111 -13.08 -10.45 -3.47
C GLY A 111 -12.13 -10.48 -2.27
N LEU A 112 -11.46 -11.60 -2.02
CA LEU A 112 -10.51 -11.76 -0.92
C LEU A 112 -9.27 -10.86 -1.08
N VAL A 113 -8.63 -10.88 -2.25
CA VAL A 113 -7.41 -10.10 -2.50
C VAL A 113 -7.72 -8.60 -2.45
N SER A 114 -8.77 -8.16 -3.15
CA SER A 114 -9.15 -6.75 -3.22
C SER A 114 -9.59 -6.20 -1.87
N THR A 115 -10.23 -7.04 -1.02
CA THR A 115 -10.59 -6.62 0.34
C THR A 115 -9.35 -6.38 1.20
N VAL A 116 -8.37 -7.28 1.15
CA VAL A 116 -7.15 -7.17 1.95
C VAL A 116 -6.30 -5.98 1.51
N LEU A 117 -5.96 -5.90 0.22
CA LEU A 117 -5.14 -4.80 -0.30
C LEU A 117 -5.89 -3.46 -0.30
N GLY A 118 -7.21 -3.48 -0.52
CA GLY A 118 -8.07 -2.31 -0.39
C GLY A 118 -8.07 -1.74 1.02
N ALA A 119 -8.20 -2.58 2.05
CA ALA A 119 -8.13 -2.14 3.45
C ALA A 119 -6.77 -1.50 3.79
N GLY A 120 -5.67 -2.06 3.26
CA GLY A 120 -4.34 -1.46 3.42
C GLY A 120 -4.20 -0.10 2.74
N LYS A 121 -4.64 0.02 1.48
CA LYS A 121 -4.61 1.28 0.72
C LYS A 121 -5.47 2.37 1.36
N ASP A 122 -6.64 2.00 1.86
CA ASP A 122 -7.56 2.88 2.55
C ASP A 122 -6.99 3.39 3.89
N ALA A 123 -6.39 2.50 4.69
CA ALA A 123 -5.67 2.88 5.90
C ALA A 123 -4.49 3.82 5.58
N LEU A 124 -3.66 3.47 4.59
CA LEU A 124 -2.55 4.29 4.12
C LEU A 124 -3.02 5.71 3.74
N ALA A 125 -4.07 5.82 2.92
CA ALA A 125 -4.59 7.11 2.47
C ALA A 125 -5.11 7.96 3.62
N ARG A 126 -5.89 7.39 4.55
CA ARG A 126 -6.37 8.11 5.74
C ARG A 126 -5.23 8.63 6.61
N THR A 127 -4.20 7.81 6.85
CA THR A 127 -3.06 8.23 7.66
C THR A 127 -2.30 9.37 7.00
N TYR A 128 -2.06 9.32 5.69
CA TYR A 128 -1.45 10.43 4.94
C TYR A 128 -2.27 11.72 5.05
N VAL A 129 -3.60 11.63 4.93
CA VAL A 129 -4.48 12.80 5.09
C VAL A 129 -4.39 13.38 6.50
N SER A 130 -4.42 12.54 7.54
CA SER A 130 -4.28 13.00 8.93
C SER A 130 -2.96 13.75 9.15
N LEU A 131 -1.84 13.15 8.73
CA LEU A 131 -0.50 13.73 8.89
C LEU A 131 -0.36 15.06 8.11
N ALA A 132 -0.91 15.12 6.89
CA ALA A 132 -0.91 16.34 6.09
C ALA A 132 -1.75 17.45 6.74
N SER A 133 -2.89 17.11 7.34
CA SER A 133 -3.75 18.06 8.05
C SER A 133 -3.10 18.60 9.33
N GLU A 134 -2.42 17.75 10.09
CA GLU A 134 -1.70 18.15 11.32
C GLU A 134 -0.49 19.05 11.01
N SER A 135 0.28 18.71 9.98
CA SER A 135 1.48 19.48 9.57
C SER A 135 1.18 20.90 9.07
N LYS A 136 -0.04 21.18 8.61
CA LYS A 136 -0.45 22.47 8.02
C LYS A 136 -0.94 23.50 9.03
N THR A 137 -0.84 23.24 10.33
CA THR A 137 -1.36 24.17 11.35
C THR A 137 -0.22 24.89 12.09
N PRO A 138 0.37 25.97 11.54
CA PRO A 138 0.76 27.06 12.40
C PRO A 138 -0.54 27.71 12.86
N THR A 139 -0.94 27.50 14.12
CA THR A 139 -1.91 28.40 14.73
C THR A 139 -1.30 29.80 14.66
N LEU A 140 -1.79 30.63 13.74
CA LEU A 140 -1.52 32.06 13.76
C LEU A 140 -1.97 32.56 15.13
N ASP A 141 -1.03 33.06 15.92
CA ASP A 141 -1.37 33.83 17.10
C ASP A 141 -1.93 35.17 16.61
N LEU A 142 -3.27 35.25 16.53
CA LEU A 142 -3.97 36.47 16.11
C LEU A 142 -4.04 37.50 17.24
N THR A 143 -3.49 37.21 18.43
CA THR A 143 -3.46 38.16 19.54
C THR A 143 -2.73 39.44 19.13
N GLU A 144 -1.65 39.33 18.35
CA GLU A 144 -0.92 40.48 17.80
C GLU A 144 -1.77 41.35 16.85
N LEU A 145 -2.81 40.79 16.21
CA LEU A 145 -3.68 41.54 15.29
C LEU A 145 -4.66 42.47 16.04
N PHE A 146 -4.95 42.18 17.32
CA PHE A 146 -5.96 42.88 18.10
C PHE A 146 -5.38 43.82 19.18
N GLU A 147 -4.06 43.87 19.37
CA GLU A 147 -3.41 44.75 20.38
C GLU A 147 -3.45 46.26 20.02
N GLY A 148 -3.87 46.64 18.82
CA GLY A 148 -3.90 48.03 18.35
C GLY A 148 -5.27 48.67 18.14
N ALA A 149 -6.38 47.99 18.48
CA ALA A 149 -7.73 48.44 18.13
C ALA A 149 -8.46 49.27 19.22
N GLU A 150 -7.78 49.64 20.31
CA GLU A 150 -8.29 50.62 21.28
C GLU A 150 -7.56 51.96 21.10
N GLY A 151 -8.16 52.83 20.30
CA GLY A 151 -7.83 54.24 20.14
C GLY A 151 -9.08 55.06 19.87
#